data_AF-A0A1L0BDA5-F1
#
_entry.id   AF-A0A1L0BDA5-F1
#
_cell.length_a   1.000
_cell.length_b   1.000
_cell.length_c   1.000
_cell.angle_alpha   90.00
_cell.angle_beta   90.00
_cell.angle_gamma   90.00
#
_symmetry.space_group_name_H-M   'P 1'
#
loop_
_entity.id
_entity.type
_entity.pdbx_description
1 polymer ?
#
loop_
_entity_poly.entity_id
_entity_poly.type
_entity_poly.pdbx_seq_one_letter_code
_entity_poly.pdbx_strand_id
1 'polypeptide(L)'
;MAFSDEALYLEGDKVSPYGFNAISNINTDHVLEDAVLVSPDFPHPNFQTSVSDTDLARMCDTIPALANLQFGQLQAERALEIYWGYFHVQFPILHRPSFNTSQANPFLLLSMVMMGAALSPCTDRDETPLMGDSGLLAETIAYPLRWLISSSNEFRSPPRSYILQSLIILETYEILLANRELHERAYLNHGVKMQLLRRSPLLGGDPLSKTNDDNEITSEPDAWKRWIEVESFNRVALVAFYLDTINATIFGHQIVLFAHQIKLLMPCDDMLWEMATIDKNNLPPQTRPPKFISALMKLLHLESLEVGPLGKKVLLAGLLSIKFQMELKDLQVHF
;
A
#
# COMPACT_ATOMS: atom_id res chain seq x y z
N MET A 1 -38.46 42.71 4.32
CA MET A 1 -38.90 41.49 5.02
C MET A 1 -37.72 41.01 5.83
N ALA A 2 -37.68 41.39 7.11
CA ALA A 2 -36.63 40.99 8.04
C ALA A 2 -37.04 39.65 8.65
N PHE A 3 -36.15 38.66 8.65
CA PHE A 3 -36.39 37.38 9.32
C PHE A 3 -35.99 37.53 10.80
N SER A 4 -36.90 37.18 11.69
CA SER A 4 -36.79 37.27 13.15
C SER A 4 -36.30 35.97 13.78
N ASP A 5 -35.30 36.07 14.66
CA ASP A 5 -34.58 35.01 15.39
C ASP A 5 -35.30 34.47 16.64
N GLU A 6 -36.57 34.03 16.55
CA GLU A 6 -37.32 33.54 17.74
C GLU A 6 -37.82 32.09 17.67
N ALA A 7 -37.36 31.26 16.75
CA ALA A 7 -37.83 29.87 16.62
C ALA A 7 -36.87 28.79 17.16
N LEU A 8 -35.86 29.14 17.97
CA LEU A 8 -34.79 28.19 18.38
C LEU A 8 -34.82 27.71 19.84
N TYR A 9 -35.85 28.05 20.60
CA TYR A 9 -36.01 27.55 21.96
C TYR A 9 -37.41 27.01 22.16
N LEU A 10 -37.57 25.70 21.99
CA LEU A 10 -38.53 24.80 22.66
C LEU A 10 -38.77 23.56 21.79
N GLU A 11 -37.90 22.56 21.90
CA GLU A 11 -38.29 21.15 21.82
C GLU A 11 -37.16 20.29 22.39
N GLY A 12 -37.45 19.67 23.54
CA GLY A 12 -36.55 18.77 24.25
C GLY A 12 -36.43 17.40 23.57
N ASP A 13 -35.39 16.68 23.98
CA ASP A 13 -35.12 15.27 23.72
C ASP A 13 -35.16 14.81 22.25
N LYS A 14 -34.19 15.29 21.47
CA LYS A 14 -33.67 14.54 20.32
C LYS A 14 -32.20 14.22 20.52
N VAL A 15 -31.94 12.92 20.67
CA VAL A 15 -30.62 12.30 20.59
C VAL A 15 -29.86 12.87 19.40
N SER A 16 -28.63 13.33 19.63
CA SER A 16 -27.73 13.84 18.60
C SER A 16 -27.59 12.84 17.44
N PRO A 17 -27.77 13.25 16.17
CA PRO A 17 -27.56 12.37 15.01
C PRO A 17 -26.07 12.05 14.77
N TYR A 18 -25.16 12.59 15.59
CA TYR A 18 -23.73 12.29 15.57
C TYR A 18 -23.29 11.58 16.85
N GLY A 19 -24.07 10.59 17.27
CA GLY A 19 -23.62 9.58 18.21
C GLY A 19 -22.59 8.66 17.56
N PHE A 20 -21.32 9.07 17.58
CA PHE A 20 -20.18 8.19 17.38
C PHE A 20 -20.06 7.25 18.59
N ASN A 21 -20.93 6.25 18.65
CA ASN A 21 -20.74 5.07 19.49
C ASN A 21 -21.54 3.92 18.89
N ALA A 22 -20.84 2.78 18.82
CA ALA A 22 -21.25 1.47 18.31
C ALA A 22 -20.77 1.14 16.88
N ILE A 23 -19.89 0.13 16.88
CA ILE A 23 -19.43 -0.71 15.76
C ILE A 23 -18.22 -0.18 14.97
N SER A 24 -17.12 -0.01 15.69
CA SER A 24 -15.74 0.05 15.15
C SER A 24 -15.11 -1.34 14.94
N ASN A 25 -15.89 -2.41 14.88
CA ASN A 25 -15.35 -3.77 14.91
C ASN A 25 -15.64 -4.51 13.62
N ILE A 26 -14.90 -4.20 12.56
CA ILE A 26 -14.33 -5.32 11.81
C ILE A 26 -13.38 -5.96 12.84
N ASN A 27 -13.66 -7.18 13.28
CA ASN A 27 -12.91 -7.84 14.33
C ASN A 27 -11.54 -8.30 13.78
N THR A 28 -10.73 -7.34 13.31
CA THR A 28 -9.37 -7.56 12.79
C THR A 28 -8.47 -8.24 13.81
N ASP A 29 -8.80 -8.07 15.09
CA ASP A 29 -8.06 -8.61 16.24
C ASP A 29 -8.04 -10.16 16.30
N HIS A 30 -8.92 -10.83 15.54
CA HIS A 30 -8.98 -12.31 15.47
C HIS A 30 -8.65 -12.88 14.09
N VAL A 31 -8.46 -12.06 13.04
CA VAL A 31 -8.26 -12.56 11.67
C VAL A 31 -6.98 -13.40 11.56
N LEU A 32 -5.91 -13.01 12.28
CA LEU A 32 -4.69 -13.81 12.34
C LEU A 32 -4.89 -15.10 13.16
N GLU A 33 -5.66 -15.05 14.25
CA GLU A 33 -5.91 -16.22 15.09
C GLU A 33 -6.66 -17.30 14.31
N ASP A 34 -7.69 -16.89 13.56
CA ASP A 34 -8.44 -17.76 12.66
C ASP A 34 -7.54 -18.36 11.57
N ALA A 35 -6.65 -17.54 10.98
CA ALA A 35 -5.72 -17.98 9.95
C ALA A 35 -4.72 -19.02 10.49
N VAL A 36 -4.14 -18.80 11.67
CA VAL A 36 -3.15 -19.71 12.30
C VAL A 36 -3.73 -21.09 12.61
N LEU A 37 -5.05 -21.25 12.73
CA LEU A 37 -5.68 -22.56 12.89
C LEU A 37 -5.56 -23.42 11.63
N VAL A 38 -5.41 -22.81 10.45
CA VAL A 38 -5.32 -23.49 9.16
C VAL A 38 -3.87 -23.50 8.65
N SER A 39 -3.42 -24.60 8.07
CA SER A 39 -2.13 -24.63 7.37
C SER A 39 -2.26 -23.91 6.03
N PRO A 40 -1.41 -22.92 5.71
CA PRO A 40 -1.50 -22.23 4.44
C PRO A 40 -1.07 -23.14 3.29
N ASP A 41 -1.83 -23.12 2.20
CA ASP A 41 -1.47 -23.76 0.94
C ASP A 41 -0.99 -22.68 -0.04
N PHE A 42 0.25 -22.23 0.16
CA PHE A 42 0.85 -21.19 -0.67
C PHE A 42 1.52 -21.77 -1.92
N PRO A 43 1.50 -21.03 -3.05
CA PRO A 43 2.15 -21.46 -4.27
C PRO A 43 3.66 -21.67 -4.08
N HIS A 44 4.25 -22.47 -4.97
CA HIS A 44 5.68 -22.70 -4.97
C HIS A 44 6.45 -21.37 -5.20
N PRO A 45 7.58 -21.11 -4.51
CA PRO A 45 8.31 -19.83 -4.60
C PRO A 45 8.64 -19.36 -6.03
N ASN A 46 8.93 -20.29 -6.94
CA ASN A 46 9.17 -19.98 -8.35
C ASN A 46 8.01 -19.25 -9.04
N PHE A 47 6.77 -19.38 -8.55
CA PHE A 47 5.60 -18.74 -9.13
C PHE A 47 5.57 -17.22 -8.89
N GLN A 48 6.45 -16.70 -8.04
CA GLN A 48 6.58 -15.28 -7.76
C GLN A 48 7.31 -14.53 -8.89
N THR A 49 8.10 -15.24 -9.68
CA THR A 49 8.90 -14.67 -10.78
C THR A 49 8.63 -15.34 -12.11
N SER A 50 8.11 -16.57 -12.16
CA SER A 50 7.80 -17.25 -13.42
C SER A 50 6.74 -16.50 -14.21
N VAL A 51 6.99 -16.28 -15.51
CA VAL A 51 6.07 -15.59 -16.41
C VAL A 51 5.71 -16.54 -17.54
N SER A 52 4.43 -16.80 -17.76
CA SER A 52 3.97 -17.58 -18.91
C SER A 52 3.73 -16.71 -20.14
N ASP A 53 3.60 -17.33 -21.33
CA ASP A 53 3.18 -16.62 -22.55
C ASP A 53 1.85 -15.89 -22.38
N THR A 54 0.94 -16.46 -21.57
CA THR A 54 -0.35 -15.81 -21.27
C THR A 54 -0.18 -14.57 -20.39
N ASP A 55 0.81 -14.56 -19.50
CA ASP A 55 1.10 -13.40 -18.65
C ASP A 55 1.71 -12.26 -19.46
N LEU A 56 2.62 -12.58 -20.38
CA LEU A 56 3.14 -11.61 -21.35
C LEU A 56 2.05 -11.03 -22.23
N ALA A 57 1.17 -11.88 -22.78
CA ALA A 57 0.05 -11.42 -23.60
C ALA A 57 -0.83 -10.44 -22.83
N ARG A 58 -1.19 -10.73 -21.58
CA ARG A 58 -1.98 -9.81 -20.73
C ARG A 58 -1.28 -8.47 -20.50
N MET A 59 0.04 -8.46 -20.29
CA MET A 59 0.82 -7.23 -20.13
C MET A 59 0.87 -6.42 -21.44
N CYS A 60 1.11 -7.07 -22.57
CA CYS A 60 1.14 -6.44 -23.89
C CYS A 60 -0.25 -5.96 -24.34
N ASP A 61 -1.33 -6.66 -24.01
CA ASP A 61 -2.70 -6.21 -24.29
C ASP A 61 -3.04 -4.95 -23.49
N THR A 62 -2.53 -4.87 -22.25
CA THR A 62 -2.71 -3.69 -21.39
C THR A 62 -1.88 -2.50 -21.88
N ILE A 63 -0.65 -2.73 -22.33
CA ILE A 63 0.25 -1.70 -22.90
C ILE A 63 0.82 -2.20 -24.24
N PRO A 64 0.12 -1.95 -25.37
CA PRO A 64 0.53 -2.44 -26.69
C PRO A 64 1.92 -1.98 -27.14
N ALA A 65 2.42 -0.86 -26.60
CA ALA A 65 3.75 -0.34 -26.92
C ALA A 65 4.89 -1.31 -26.51
N LEU A 66 4.65 -2.22 -25.56
CA LEU A 66 5.64 -3.22 -25.13
C LEU A 66 6.04 -4.18 -26.26
N ALA A 67 5.13 -4.47 -27.19
CA ALA A 67 5.42 -5.32 -28.34
C ALA A 67 6.53 -4.73 -29.24
N ASN A 68 6.71 -3.41 -29.23
CA ASN A 68 7.75 -2.74 -30.01
C ASN A 68 9.15 -2.81 -29.38
N LEU A 69 9.23 -3.14 -28.08
CA LEU A 69 10.49 -3.19 -27.32
C LEU A 69 11.12 -4.58 -27.26
N GLN A 70 10.60 -5.54 -28.03
CA GLN A 70 10.98 -6.95 -27.92
C GLN A 70 10.83 -7.48 -26.48
N PHE A 71 9.91 -6.90 -25.70
CA PHE A 71 9.65 -7.30 -24.32
C PHE A 71 9.14 -8.75 -24.28
N GLY A 72 9.90 -9.62 -23.62
CA GLY A 72 9.67 -11.05 -23.56
C GLY A 72 9.82 -11.63 -22.17
N GLN A 73 9.65 -12.94 -22.08
CA GLN A 73 9.58 -13.70 -20.82
C GLN A 73 10.76 -13.40 -19.91
N LEU A 74 11.99 -13.58 -20.42
CA LEU A 74 13.19 -13.47 -19.60
C LEU A 74 13.39 -12.06 -19.02
N GLN A 75 13.00 -11.01 -19.75
CA GLN A 75 13.07 -9.64 -19.26
C GLN A 75 12.04 -9.40 -18.15
N ALA A 76 10.83 -9.94 -18.31
CA ALA A 76 9.78 -9.85 -17.30
C ALA A 76 10.16 -10.60 -16.02
N GLU A 77 10.63 -11.86 -16.14
CA GLU A 77 11.07 -12.68 -15.00
C GLU A 77 12.23 -12.00 -14.27
N ARG A 78 13.23 -11.48 -15.00
CA ARG A 78 14.37 -10.77 -14.40
C ARG A 78 13.94 -9.48 -13.69
N ALA A 79 13.03 -8.71 -14.29
CA ALA A 79 12.50 -7.52 -13.65
C ALA A 79 11.75 -7.86 -12.34
N LEU A 80 10.96 -8.94 -12.33
CA LEU A 80 10.29 -9.42 -11.11
C LEU A 80 11.30 -9.84 -10.04
N GLU A 81 12.38 -10.55 -10.40
CA GLU A 81 13.45 -10.90 -9.47
C GLU A 81 14.08 -9.66 -8.82
N ILE A 82 14.39 -8.63 -9.62
CA ILE A 82 14.95 -7.37 -9.14
C ILE A 82 13.93 -6.63 -8.24
N TYR A 83 12.66 -6.60 -8.62
CA TYR A 83 11.60 -6.03 -7.77
C TYR A 83 11.56 -6.68 -6.38
N TRP A 84 11.53 -8.02 -6.33
CA TRP A 84 11.49 -8.77 -5.07
C TRP A 84 12.77 -8.60 -4.24
N GLY A 85 13.93 -8.48 -4.90
CA GLY A 85 15.23 -8.34 -4.24
C GLY A 85 15.53 -6.93 -3.71
N TYR A 86 15.00 -5.89 -4.34
CA TYR A 86 15.35 -4.50 -4.04
C TYR A 86 14.18 -3.69 -3.51
N PHE A 87 13.07 -3.59 -4.25
CA PHE A 87 11.95 -2.75 -3.86
C PHE A 87 11.15 -3.36 -2.70
N HIS A 88 10.77 -4.64 -2.83
CA HIS A 88 9.93 -5.33 -1.83
C HIS A 88 10.58 -5.37 -0.44
N VAL A 89 11.91 -5.59 -0.38
CA VAL A 89 12.67 -5.56 0.88
C VAL A 89 12.56 -4.20 1.60
N GLN A 90 12.45 -3.11 0.84
CA GLN A 90 12.30 -1.77 1.41
C GLN A 90 10.84 -1.46 1.77
N PHE A 91 9.90 -1.93 0.96
CA PHE A 91 8.47 -1.66 1.06
C PHE A 91 7.67 -2.96 0.85
N PRO A 92 7.57 -3.81 1.89
CA PRO A 92 6.96 -5.13 1.77
C PRO A 92 5.43 -5.06 1.75
N ILE A 93 4.87 -4.43 0.71
CA ILE A 93 3.43 -4.17 0.56
C ILE A 93 2.65 -5.35 -0.04
N LEU A 94 3.36 -6.36 -0.53
CA LEU A 94 2.83 -7.62 -1.05
C LEU A 94 3.23 -8.77 -0.12
N HIS A 95 2.38 -9.78 0.03
CA HIS A 95 2.76 -11.00 0.72
C HIS A 95 3.45 -11.94 -0.27
N ARG A 96 4.78 -12.01 -0.19
CA ARG A 96 5.60 -12.73 -1.15
C ARG A 96 5.24 -14.23 -1.23
N PRO A 97 5.09 -14.98 -0.12
CA PRO A 97 4.78 -16.41 -0.20
C PRO A 97 3.48 -16.74 -0.93
N SER A 98 2.45 -15.90 -0.81
CA SER A 98 1.16 -16.12 -1.48
C SER A 98 1.10 -15.58 -2.91
N PHE A 99 2.12 -14.85 -3.37
CA PHE A 99 2.08 -14.19 -4.65
C PHE A 99 2.24 -15.20 -5.80
N ASN A 100 1.37 -15.08 -6.81
CA ASN A 100 1.40 -15.88 -8.02
C ASN A 100 1.26 -14.97 -9.24
N THR A 101 2.29 -14.94 -10.10
CA THR A 101 2.32 -14.12 -11.31
C THR A 101 1.11 -14.35 -12.22
N SER A 102 0.71 -15.61 -12.41
CA SER A 102 -0.38 -15.94 -13.34
C SER A 102 -1.76 -15.53 -12.82
N GLN A 103 -1.90 -15.31 -11.51
CA GLN A 103 -3.14 -14.83 -10.90
C GLN A 103 -3.16 -13.32 -10.65
N ALA A 104 -1.99 -12.66 -10.68
CA ALA A 104 -1.89 -11.24 -10.42
C ALA A 104 -2.56 -10.40 -11.52
N ASN A 105 -3.10 -9.24 -11.12
CA ASN A 105 -3.67 -8.28 -12.05
C ASN A 105 -2.57 -7.67 -12.94
N PRO A 106 -2.80 -7.46 -14.25
CA PRO A 106 -1.79 -6.89 -15.15
C PRO A 106 -1.26 -5.52 -14.71
N PHE A 107 -2.06 -4.66 -14.07
CA PHE A 107 -1.58 -3.37 -13.56
C PHE A 107 -0.51 -3.55 -12.48
N LEU A 108 -0.70 -4.53 -11.60
CA LEU A 108 0.26 -4.83 -10.55
C LEU A 108 1.53 -5.41 -11.15
N LEU A 109 1.43 -6.39 -12.04
CA LEU A 109 2.57 -6.98 -12.73
C LEU A 109 3.39 -5.93 -13.49
N LEU A 110 2.72 -5.08 -14.28
CA LEU A 110 3.37 -4.00 -15.01
C LEU A 110 4.09 -3.03 -14.08
N SER A 111 3.48 -2.66 -12.94
CA SER A 111 4.14 -1.80 -11.96
C SER A 111 5.39 -2.46 -11.35
N MET A 112 5.34 -3.76 -11.07
CA MET A 112 6.49 -4.52 -10.56
C MET A 112 7.61 -4.64 -11.60
N VAL A 113 7.27 -4.98 -12.85
CA VAL A 113 8.23 -5.06 -13.96
C VAL A 113 8.89 -3.70 -14.22
N MET A 114 8.11 -2.62 -14.26
CA MET A 114 8.63 -1.26 -14.41
C MET A 114 9.62 -0.91 -13.31
N MET A 115 9.26 -1.15 -12.05
CA MET A 115 10.15 -0.87 -10.91
C MET A 115 11.41 -1.74 -10.95
N GLY A 116 11.29 -3.02 -11.31
CA GLY A 116 12.42 -3.93 -11.50
C GLY A 116 13.38 -3.46 -12.60
N ALA A 117 12.84 -3.06 -13.75
CA ALA A 117 13.64 -2.50 -14.84
C ALA A 117 14.37 -1.22 -14.41
N ALA A 118 13.68 -0.31 -13.72
CA ALA A 118 14.25 0.94 -13.21
C ALA A 118 15.37 0.71 -12.17
N LEU A 119 15.30 -0.37 -11.40
CA LEU A 119 16.29 -0.76 -10.39
C LEU A 119 17.40 -1.66 -10.94
N SER A 120 17.34 -2.07 -12.21
CA SER A 120 18.38 -2.90 -12.84
C SER A 120 19.81 -2.32 -12.72
N PRO A 121 20.04 -0.98 -12.78
CA PRO A 121 21.37 -0.42 -12.59
C PRO A 121 21.89 -0.51 -11.15
N CYS A 122 21.02 -0.82 -10.17
CA CYS A 122 21.40 -1.00 -8.77
C CYS A 122 21.90 -2.42 -8.47
N THR A 123 21.87 -3.32 -9.46
CA THR A 123 22.36 -4.69 -9.29
C THR A 123 23.89 -4.75 -9.43
N ASP A 124 24.50 -5.77 -8.84
CA ASP A 124 25.96 -6.00 -8.95
C ASP A 124 26.37 -6.55 -10.34
N ARG A 125 25.44 -6.67 -11.28
CA ARG A 125 25.63 -7.30 -12.60
C ARG A 125 25.27 -6.33 -13.70
N ASP A 126 25.93 -6.46 -14.85
CA ASP A 126 25.49 -5.79 -16.06
C ASP A 126 24.24 -6.49 -16.60
N GLU A 127 23.07 -5.88 -16.39
CA GLU A 127 21.78 -6.39 -16.85
C GLU A 127 21.51 -6.05 -18.32
N THR A 128 22.30 -5.17 -18.95
CA THR A 128 22.10 -4.69 -20.34
C THR A 128 21.96 -5.83 -21.37
N PRO A 129 22.74 -6.92 -21.32
CA PRO A 129 22.60 -8.02 -22.28
C PRO A 129 21.24 -8.72 -22.25
N LEU A 130 20.57 -8.70 -21.10
CA LEU A 130 19.27 -9.36 -20.90
C LEU A 130 18.12 -8.37 -21.00
N MET A 131 18.24 -7.21 -20.35
CA MET A 131 17.18 -6.21 -20.24
C MET A 131 17.16 -5.20 -21.38
N GLY A 132 18.26 -5.06 -22.14
CA GLY A 132 18.39 -4.02 -23.16
C GLY A 132 18.30 -2.63 -22.54
N ASP A 133 17.50 -1.75 -23.15
CA ASP A 133 17.21 -0.42 -22.58
C ASP A 133 16.12 -0.52 -21.50
N SER A 134 16.56 -0.86 -20.28
CA SER A 134 15.71 -1.01 -19.10
C SER A 134 15.02 0.31 -18.69
N GLY A 135 15.64 1.45 -18.97
CA GLY A 135 15.07 2.78 -18.74
C GLY A 135 13.89 3.04 -19.68
N LEU A 136 14.06 2.77 -20.98
CA LEU A 136 12.99 2.87 -21.97
C LEU A 136 11.82 1.92 -21.66
N LEU A 137 12.11 0.69 -21.20
CA LEU A 137 11.08 -0.24 -20.75
C LEU A 137 10.27 0.32 -19.57
N ALA A 138 10.94 0.82 -18.53
CA ALA A 138 10.27 1.41 -17.38
C ALA A 138 9.42 2.63 -17.77
N GLU A 139 9.95 3.54 -18.58
CA GLU A 139 9.23 4.73 -19.04
C GLU A 139 8.01 4.38 -19.90
N THR A 140 8.15 3.41 -20.81
CA THR A 140 7.07 2.91 -21.68
C THR A 140 5.91 2.33 -20.88
N ILE A 141 6.19 1.69 -19.74
CA ILE A 141 5.16 1.21 -18.82
C ILE A 141 4.57 2.38 -18.02
N ALA A 142 5.43 3.21 -17.40
CA ALA A 142 5.01 4.25 -16.47
C ALA A 142 4.09 5.30 -17.12
N TYR A 143 4.35 5.66 -18.38
CA TYR A 143 3.64 6.73 -19.05
C TYR A 143 2.10 6.50 -19.13
N PRO A 144 1.60 5.36 -19.65
CA PRO A 144 0.17 5.07 -19.69
C PRO A 144 -0.40 4.47 -18.40
N LEU A 145 0.41 3.78 -17.57
CA LEU A 145 -0.10 2.92 -16.49
C LEU A 145 -1.01 3.65 -15.50
N ARG A 146 -0.66 4.89 -15.11
CA ARG A 146 -1.53 5.68 -14.20
C ARG A 146 -2.92 5.86 -14.78
N TRP A 147 -3.01 6.25 -16.04
CA TRP A 147 -4.30 6.54 -16.70
C TRP A 147 -5.12 5.27 -16.90
N LEU A 148 -4.46 4.15 -17.20
CA LEU A 148 -5.09 2.85 -17.31
C LEU A 148 -5.69 2.40 -15.96
N ILE A 149 -4.94 2.56 -14.87
CA ILE A 149 -5.45 2.29 -13.52
C ILE A 149 -6.65 3.19 -13.20
N SER A 150 -6.51 4.50 -13.38
CA SER A 150 -7.58 5.48 -13.07
C SER A 150 -8.84 5.32 -13.93
N SER A 151 -8.70 4.78 -15.14
CA SER A 151 -9.83 4.53 -16.05
C SER A 151 -10.50 3.17 -15.82
N SER A 152 -9.95 2.33 -14.96
CA SER A 152 -10.52 1.02 -14.65
C SER A 152 -11.80 1.15 -13.83
N ASN A 153 -12.77 0.26 -14.07
CA ASN A 153 -14.01 0.20 -13.27
C ASN A 153 -13.75 -0.15 -11.79
N GLU A 154 -12.54 -0.61 -11.47
CA GLU A 154 -12.11 -1.00 -10.12
C GLU A 154 -11.44 0.14 -9.37
N PHE A 155 -11.16 1.27 -10.03
CA PHE A 155 -10.71 2.51 -9.40
C PHE A 155 -11.88 3.22 -8.71
N ARG A 156 -12.37 2.62 -7.63
CA ARG A 156 -13.51 3.11 -6.85
C ARG A 156 -13.32 2.81 -5.37
N SER A 157 -14.16 3.42 -4.55
CA SER A 157 -14.24 3.11 -3.12
C SER A 157 -15.20 1.95 -2.85
N PRO A 158 -14.87 0.99 -1.98
CA PRO A 158 -13.55 0.77 -1.38
C PRO A 158 -12.54 0.25 -2.43
N PRO A 159 -11.27 0.70 -2.39
CA PRO A 159 -10.26 0.23 -3.34
C PRO A 159 -9.81 -1.19 -3.01
N ARG A 160 -9.56 -2.00 -4.05
CA ARG A 160 -8.84 -3.27 -3.91
C ARG A 160 -7.36 -3.02 -3.61
N SER A 161 -6.73 -3.89 -2.81
CA SER A 161 -5.32 -3.75 -2.40
C SER A 161 -4.38 -3.53 -3.59
N TYR A 162 -4.53 -4.32 -4.65
CA TYR A 162 -3.65 -4.28 -5.81
C TYR A 162 -3.66 -2.93 -6.55
N ILE A 163 -4.78 -2.19 -6.54
CA ILE A 163 -4.86 -0.85 -7.14
C ILE A 163 -3.93 0.11 -6.39
N LEU A 164 -4.01 0.11 -5.05
CA LEU A 164 -3.16 0.96 -4.23
C LEU A 164 -1.70 0.51 -4.26
N GLN A 165 -1.44 -0.80 -4.26
CA GLN A 165 -0.08 -1.35 -4.42
C GLN A 165 0.53 -0.87 -5.74
N SER A 166 -0.21 -0.99 -6.85
CA SER A 166 0.26 -0.56 -8.18
C SER A 166 0.55 0.94 -8.21
N LEU A 167 -0.34 1.76 -7.63
CA LEU A 167 -0.15 3.21 -7.56
C LEU A 167 1.02 3.64 -6.68
N ILE A 168 1.27 2.94 -5.56
CA ILE A 168 2.43 3.21 -4.70
C ILE A 168 3.73 2.88 -5.44
N ILE A 169 3.80 1.72 -6.09
CA ILE A 169 4.98 1.30 -6.86
C ILE A 169 5.25 2.31 -7.99
N LEU A 170 4.21 2.65 -8.76
CA LEU A 170 4.29 3.63 -9.84
C LEU A 170 4.74 5.01 -9.35
N GLU A 171 4.09 5.56 -8.33
CA GLU A 171 4.45 6.88 -7.81
C GLU A 171 5.88 6.90 -7.25
N THR A 172 6.32 5.82 -6.62
CA THR A 172 7.70 5.73 -6.11
C THR A 172 8.73 5.79 -7.23
N TYR A 173 8.48 5.09 -8.34
CA TYR A 173 9.33 5.17 -9.54
C TYR A 173 9.35 6.61 -10.08
N GLU A 174 8.18 7.21 -10.26
CA GLU A 174 8.09 8.53 -10.88
C GLU A 174 8.72 9.64 -10.05
N ILE A 175 8.62 9.56 -8.73
CA ILE A 175 9.22 10.54 -7.83
C ILE A 175 10.74 10.36 -7.73
N LEU A 176 11.23 9.13 -7.66
CA LEU A 176 12.63 8.86 -7.30
C LEU A 176 13.54 8.53 -8.48
N LEU A 177 13.01 7.96 -9.57
CA LEU A 177 13.81 7.30 -10.61
C LEU A 177 13.48 7.78 -12.04
N ALA A 178 12.35 8.46 -12.25
CA ALA A 178 11.90 8.85 -13.57
C ALA A 178 12.41 10.23 -14.01
N ASN A 179 12.00 10.65 -15.21
CA ASN A 179 12.27 11.97 -15.75
C ASN A 179 11.47 13.07 -15.04
N ARG A 180 11.80 14.34 -15.35
CA ARG A 180 11.18 15.53 -14.76
C ARG A 180 9.65 15.58 -14.96
N GLU A 181 9.16 15.25 -16.14
CA GLU A 181 7.73 15.28 -16.48
C GLU A 181 6.95 14.30 -15.59
N LEU A 182 7.45 13.07 -15.46
CA LEU A 182 6.82 12.04 -14.64
C LEU A 182 6.87 12.38 -13.14
N HIS A 183 7.96 12.97 -12.65
CA HIS A 183 8.08 13.44 -11.27
C HIS A 183 7.03 14.52 -10.94
N GLU A 184 6.91 15.55 -11.79
CA GLU A 184 5.91 16.62 -11.60
C GLU A 184 4.48 16.05 -11.64
N ARG A 185 4.21 15.14 -12.59
CA ARG A 185 2.93 14.44 -12.70
C ARG A 185 2.58 13.62 -11.47
N ALA A 186 3.56 12.92 -10.89
CA ALA A 186 3.36 12.13 -9.68
C ALA A 186 2.96 13.00 -8.49
N TYR A 187 3.60 14.15 -8.31
CA TYR A 187 3.23 15.11 -7.26
C TYR A 187 1.76 15.57 -7.40
N LEU A 188 1.32 15.93 -8.61
CA LEU A 188 -0.07 16.34 -8.85
C LEU A 188 -1.07 15.22 -8.52
N ASN A 189 -0.75 13.98 -8.87
CA ASN A 189 -1.64 12.84 -8.68
C ASN A 189 -1.57 12.20 -7.29
N HIS A 190 -0.59 12.59 -6.48
CA HIS A 190 -0.42 12.10 -5.12
C HIS A 190 -1.70 12.26 -4.29
N GLY A 191 -2.34 13.44 -4.39
CA GLY A 191 -3.60 13.73 -3.72
C GLY A 191 -4.74 12.78 -4.10
N VAL A 192 -4.84 12.37 -5.37
CA VAL A 192 -5.89 11.46 -5.86
C VAL A 192 -5.74 10.09 -5.21
N LYS A 193 -4.53 9.53 -5.20
CA LYS A 193 -4.23 8.25 -4.52
C LYS A 193 -4.53 8.34 -3.03
N MET A 194 -4.15 9.44 -2.37
CA MET A 194 -4.44 9.64 -0.94
C MET A 194 -5.94 9.72 -0.64
N GLN A 195 -6.72 10.35 -1.52
CA GLN A 195 -8.17 10.40 -1.39
C GLN A 195 -8.84 9.03 -1.57
N LEU A 196 -8.31 8.19 -2.46
CA LEU A 196 -8.75 6.81 -2.61
C LEU A 196 -8.41 5.99 -1.35
N LEU A 197 -7.18 6.13 -0.85
CA LEU A 197 -6.71 5.47 0.37
C LEU A 197 -7.55 5.84 1.61
N ARG A 198 -7.89 7.12 1.79
CA ARG A 198 -8.72 7.59 2.93
C ARG A 198 -10.13 7.02 2.95
N ARG A 199 -10.66 6.61 1.80
CA ARG A 199 -12.00 6.00 1.68
C ARG A 199 -12.00 4.49 1.87
N SER A 200 -10.83 3.92 2.18
CA SER A 200 -10.74 2.52 2.55
C SER A 200 -11.25 2.24 3.95
N PRO A 201 -11.73 1.01 4.23
CA PRO A 201 -12.23 0.64 5.56
C PRO A 201 -11.22 0.87 6.69
N LEU A 202 -9.92 0.81 6.41
CA LEU A 202 -8.87 0.90 7.43
C LEU A 202 -8.50 2.35 7.82
N LEU A 203 -8.80 3.36 7.00
CA LEU A 203 -8.44 4.77 7.27
C LEU A 203 -9.65 5.72 7.40
N GLY A 204 -10.88 5.22 7.34
CA GLY A 204 -12.08 6.03 7.61
C GLY A 204 -13.25 5.81 6.64
N GLY A 205 -13.17 4.85 5.73
CA GLY A 205 -14.31 4.39 4.92
C GLY A 205 -15.35 3.65 5.76
N ASP A 206 -16.60 3.65 5.30
CA ASP A 206 -17.73 3.00 6.00
C ASP A 206 -17.51 1.47 6.10
N PRO A 207 -17.33 0.90 7.31
CA PRO A 207 -17.18 -0.54 7.50
C PRO A 207 -18.47 -1.31 7.17
N LEU A 208 -19.61 -0.63 6.99
CA LEU A 208 -20.88 -1.22 6.54
C LEU A 208 -20.97 -1.34 5.02
N SER A 209 -19.99 -0.82 4.25
CA SER A 209 -19.87 -1.05 2.82
C SER A 209 -19.41 -2.50 2.57
N LYS A 210 -20.28 -3.46 2.90
CA LYS A 210 -20.16 -4.84 2.45
C LYS A 210 -20.32 -4.80 0.94
N THR A 211 -19.23 -4.99 0.20
CA THR A 211 -19.36 -5.39 -1.20
C THR A 211 -20.06 -6.75 -1.20
N ASN A 212 -20.99 -6.98 -2.13
CA ASN A 212 -21.78 -8.22 -2.21
C ASN A 212 -20.91 -9.51 -2.29
N ASP A 213 -19.61 -9.38 -2.57
CA ASP A 213 -18.59 -10.45 -2.55
C ASP A 213 -18.28 -10.98 -1.13
N ASP A 214 -18.60 -10.26 -0.05
CA ASP A 214 -18.31 -10.70 1.33
C ASP A 214 -19.14 -11.92 1.77
N ASN A 215 -20.23 -12.22 1.05
CA ASN A 215 -21.11 -13.35 1.37
C ASN A 215 -20.69 -14.67 0.71
N GLU A 216 -19.71 -14.67 -0.21
CA GLU A 216 -19.21 -15.89 -0.87
C GLU A 216 -17.97 -16.48 -0.18
N ILE A 217 -17.37 -15.78 0.78
CA ILE A 217 -16.12 -16.17 1.46
C ILE A 217 -16.45 -16.88 2.78
N THR A 218 -17.04 -18.08 2.70
CA THR A 218 -17.41 -18.90 3.87
C THR A 218 -16.78 -20.29 3.82
N SER A 219 -15.49 -20.36 3.51
CA SER A 219 -14.69 -21.59 3.63
C SER A 219 -13.36 -21.36 4.36
N GLU A 220 -12.98 -22.27 5.26
CA GLU A 220 -11.72 -22.27 6.03
C GLU A 220 -10.41 -21.94 5.24
N PRO A 221 -10.21 -22.34 3.96
CA PRO A 221 -9.08 -21.88 3.14
C PRO A 221 -9.02 -20.36 2.88
N ASP A 222 -10.09 -19.62 3.17
CA ASP A 222 -10.13 -18.17 2.96
C ASP A 222 -9.54 -17.35 4.12
N ALA A 223 -9.26 -17.97 5.27
CA ALA A 223 -8.76 -17.24 6.45
C ALA A 223 -7.39 -16.59 6.19
N TRP A 224 -6.45 -17.33 5.57
CA TRP A 224 -5.15 -16.80 5.17
C TRP A 224 -5.28 -15.70 4.12
N LYS A 225 -6.12 -15.91 3.10
CA LYS A 225 -6.36 -14.92 2.05
C LYS A 225 -6.91 -13.62 2.62
N ARG A 226 -7.85 -13.72 3.57
CA ARG A 226 -8.42 -12.58 4.29
C ARG A 226 -7.38 -11.86 5.14
N TRP A 227 -6.58 -12.61 5.92
CA TRP A 227 -5.52 -12.02 6.72
C TRP A 227 -4.48 -11.29 5.86
N ILE A 228 -4.02 -11.93 4.79
CA ILE A 228 -3.07 -11.36 3.82
C ILE A 228 -3.63 -10.08 3.21
N GLU A 229 -4.90 -10.05 2.83
CA GLU A 229 -5.51 -8.84 2.24
C GLU A 229 -5.57 -7.69 3.26
N VAL A 230 -5.97 -7.97 4.51
CA VAL A 230 -6.03 -6.97 5.58
C VAL A 230 -4.64 -6.42 5.90
N GLU A 231 -3.64 -7.29 6.09
CA GLU A 231 -2.27 -6.86 6.41
C GLU A 231 -1.57 -6.22 5.21
N SER A 232 -1.80 -6.69 3.98
CA SER A 232 -1.32 -6.03 2.75
C SER A 232 -1.84 -4.61 2.68
N PHE A 233 -3.14 -4.42 2.93
CA PHE A 233 -3.76 -3.10 2.94
C PHE A 233 -3.18 -2.21 4.05
N ASN A 234 -3.00 -2.77 5.26
CA ASN A 234 -2.36 -2.07 6.37
C ASN A 234 -0.96 -1.56 5.99
N ARG A 235 -0.12 -2.43 5.42
CA ARG A 235 1.24 -2.09 4.96
C ARG A 235 1.23 -1.06 3.85
N VAL A 236 0.34 -1.17 2.86
CA VAL A 236 0.14 -0.18 1.79
C VAL A 236 -0.18 1.20 2.37
N ALA A 237 -1.11 1.27 3.33
CA ALA A 237 -1.52 2.52 3.95
C ALA A 237 -0.38 3.16 4.76
N LEU A 238 0.38 2.35 5.50
CA LEU A 238 1.54 2.80 6.26
C LEU A 238 2.69 3.26 5.35
N VAL A 239 2.96 2.56 4.26
CA VAL A 239 3.95 2.97 3.26
C VAL A 239 3.53 4.26 2.57
N ALA A 240 2.24 4.43 2.26
CA ALA A 240 1.72 5.68 1.71
C ALA A 240 1.94 6.86 2.67
N PHE A 241 1.65 6.69 3.95
CA PHE A 241 1.94 7.68 5.00
C PHE A 241 3.44 8.01 5.10
N TYR A 242 4.29 6.98 5.07
CA TYR A 242 5.74 7.16 5.06
C TYR A 242 6.21 7.97 3.85
N LEU A 243 5.78 7.60 2.63
CA LEU A 243 6.18 8.27 1.41
C LEU A 243 5.69 9.72 1.34
N ASP A 244 4.47 10.01 1.78
CA ASP A 244 3.96 11.38 1.90
C ASP A 244 4.89 12.26 2.75
N THR A 245 5.28 11.76 3.92
CA THR A 245 6.14 12.50 4.86
C THR A 245 7.57 12.65 4.35
N ILE A 246 8.13 11.61 3.73
CA ILE A 246 9.49 11.66 3.19
C ILE A 246 9.56 12.55 1.96
N ASN A 247 8.56 12.51 1.08
CA ASN A 247 8.50 13.38 -0.08
C ASN A 247 8.40 14.85 0.35
N ALA A 248 7.65 15.16 1.41
CA ALA A 248 7.63 16.49 2.02
C ALA A 248 9.01 16.91 2.55
N THR A 249 9.74 15.98 3.16
CA THR A 249 11.07 16.24 3.73
C THR A 249 12.14 16.45 2.66
N ILE A 250 12.14 15.65 1.59
CA ILE A 250 13.18 15.68 0.54
C ILE A 250 12.87 16.73 -0.53
N PHE A 251 11.62 16.81 -0.99
CA PHE A 251 11.22 17.64 -2.13
C PHE A 251 10.42 18.89 -1.73
N GLY A 252 10.11 19.08 -0.45
CA GLY A 252 9.28 20.21 0.00
C GLY A 252 7.82 20.11 -0.40
N HIS A 253 7.34 18.90 -0.73
CA HIS A 253 5.93 18.64 -1.01
C HIS A 253 5.05 18.93 0.22
N GLN A 254 3.78 19.28 -0.02
CA GLN A 254 2.82 19.44 1.07
C GLN A 254 2.40 18.07 1.62
N ILE A 255 2.45 17.93 2.94
CA ILE A 255 1.95 16.73 3.62
C ILE A 255 0.44 16.66 3.52
N VAL A 256 -0.06 15.49 3.15
CA VAL A 256 -1.49 15.21 3.05
C VAL A 256 -2.00 14.44 4.27
N LEU A 257 -1.21 13.51 4.82
CA LEU A 257 -1.57 12.62 5.94
C LEU A 257 -0.79 13.00 7.20
N PHE A 258 -1.52 13.22 8.28
CA PHE A 258 -0.93 13.52 9.58
C PHE A 258 -0.96 12.32 10.52
N ALA A 259 0.04 12.22 11.40
CA ALA A 259 0.18 11.12 12.35
C ALA A 259 -1.12 10.81 13.12
N HIS A 260 -1.81 11.82 13.63
CA HIS A 260 -3.07 11.67 14.40
C HIS A 260 -4.23 11.03 13.61
N GLN A 261 -4.16 11.04 12.28
CA GLN A 261 -5.17 10.43 11.40
C GLN A 261 -4.92 8.93 11.20
N ILE A 262 -3.72 8.44 11.52
CA ILE A 262 -3.34 7.04 11.35
C ILE A 262 -3.79 6.23 12.57
N LYS A 263 -4.90 5.51 12.42
CA LYS A 263 -5.47 4.61 13.44
C LYS A 263 -5.10 3.14 13.24
N LEU A 264 -4.12 2.89 12.39
CA LEU A 264 -3.67 1.57 11.94
C LEU A 264 -2.87 0.84 13.02
N LEU A 265 -2.79 -0.48 12.88
CA LEU A 265 -1.83 -1.30 13.63
C LEU A 265 -0.44 -1.13 13.01
N MET A 266 0.60 -1.23 13.83
CA MET A 266 1.96 -1.41 13.32
C MET A 266 2.00 -2.66 12.42
N PRO A 267 2.91 -2.74 11.43
CA PRO A 267 3.01 -3.92 10.59
C PRO A 267 3.36 -5.14 11.45
N CYS A 268 2.88 -6.31 11.04
CA CYS A 268 3.25 -7.56 11.71
C CYS A 268 4.76 -7.84 11.59
N ASP A 269 5.26 -8.81 12.33
CA ASP A 269 6.67 -9.21 12.24
C ASP A 269 7.03 -9.66 10.81
N ASP A 270 8.18 -9.21 10.29
CA ASP A 270 8.58 -9.53 8.92
C ASP A 270 8.88 -11.03 8.74
N MET A 271 9.26 -11.75 9.80
CA MET A 271 9.35 -13.22 9.74
C MET A 271 7.98 -13.84 9.48
N LEU A 272 6.93 -13.34 10.13
CA LEU A 272 5.56 -13.81 9.91
C LEU A 272 5.09 -13.49 8.48
N TRP A 273 5.45 -12.30 7.97
CA TRP A 273 5.07 -11.85 6.63
C TRP A 273 5.78 -12.59 5.48
N GLU A 274 6.97 -13.13 5.73
CA GLU A 274 7.75 -13.86 4.72
C GLU A 274 7.69 -15.39 4.89
N MET A 275 6.98 -15.89 5.91
CA MET A 275 6.87 -17.33 6.19
C MET A 275 5.99 -18.05 5.17
N ALA A 276 6.59 -18.98 4.41
CA ALA A 276 5.87 -19.84 3.47
C ALA A 276 5.22 -21.07 4.13
N THR A 277 5.72 -21.49 5.30
CA THR A 277 5.15 -22.60 6.08
C THR A 277 5.00 -22.14 7.52
N ILE A 278 3.91 -22.55 8.16
CA ILE A 278 3.58 -22.10 9.50
C ILE A 278 3.76 -23.25 10.46
N ASP A 279 4.82 -23.13 11.26
CA ASP A 279 5.01 -23.97 12.43
C ASP A 279 4.26 -23.35 13.61
N LYS A 280 3.13 -23.97 13.98
CA LYS A 280 2.29 -23.52 15.10
C LYS A 280 3.04 -23.47 16.43
N ASN A 281 4.13 -24.24 16.57
CA ASN A 281 4.93 -24.27 17.79
C ASN A 281 6.01 -23.18 17.83
N ASN A 282 6.30 -22.51 16.71
CA ASN A 282 7.35 -21.49 16.57
C ASN A 282 6.80 -20.21 15.90
N LEU A 283 5.63 -19.74 16.34
CA LEU A 283 5.10 -18.46 15.89
C LEU A 283 5.98 -17.30 16.42
N PRO A 284 6.27 -16.28 15.59
CA PRO A 284 7.02 -15.11 16.03
C PRO A 284 6.35 -14.41 17.24
N PRO A 285 7.15 -13.78 18.12
CA PRO A 285 6.68 -13.25 19.40
C PRO A 285 5.64 -12.13 19.29
N GLN A 286 5.52 -11.44 18.14
CA GLN A 286 4.54 -10.37 17.92
C GLN A 286 3.38 -10.80 17.02
N THR A 287 2.52 -11.69 17.54
CA THR A 287 1.25 -12.04 16.89
C THR A 287 0.24 -10.88 16.90
N ARG A 288 0.42 -9.87 17.77
CA ARG A 288 -0.45 -8.69 17.85
C ARG A 288 0.37 -7.39 17.92
N PRO A 289 0.63 -6.74 16.77
CA PRO A 289 1.35 -5.48 16.76
C PRO A 289 0.54 -4.37 17.46
N PRO A 290 1.19 -3.43 18.17
CA PRO A 290 0.50 -2.31 18.82
C PRO A 290 -0.08 -1.35 17.77
N LYS A 291 -1.04 -0.51 18.18
CA LYS A 291 -1.50 0.62 17.34
C LYS A 291 -0.34 1.59 17.08
N PHE A 292 -0.32 2.19 15.89
CA PHE A 292 0.70 3.17 15.50
C PHE A 292 0.84 4.31 16.52
N ILE A 293 -0.26 4.93 16.95
CA ILE A 293 -0.24 6.02 17.93
C ILE A 293 0.36 5.56 19.26
N SER A 294 0.03 4.36 19.72
CA SER A 294 0.58 3.80 20.95
C SER A 294 2.09 3.59 20.84
N ALA A 295 2.57 3.06 19.71
CA ALA A 295 4.00 2.90 19.44
C ALA A 295 4.73 4.25 19.35
N LEU A 296 4.13 5.24 18.69
CA LEU A 296 4.67 6.59 18.57
C LEU A 296 4.76 7.29 19.94
N MET A 297 3.74 7.14 20.79
CA MET A 297 3.77 7.67 22.15
C MET A 297 4.89 7.06 22.98
N LYS A 298 5.08 5.73 22.92
CA LYS A 298 6.20 5.07 23.61
C LYS A 298 7.55 5.64 23.16
N LEU A 299 7.73 5.84 21.85
CA LEU A 299 8.94 6.42 21.30
C LEU A 299 9.18 7.86 21.80
N LEU A 300 8.13 8.69 21.88
CA LEU A 300 8.20 10.05 22.43
C LEU A 300 8.55 10.07 23.92
N HIS A 301 8.14 9.04 24.68
CA HIS A 301 8.53 8.85 26.08
C HIS A 301 9.91 8.18 26.24
N LEU A 302 10.65 7.96 25.15
CA LEU A 302 11.96 7.29 25.14
C LEU A 302 11.91 5.86 25.71
N GLU A 303 10.78 5.18 25.57
CA GLU A 303 10.63 3.78 25.95
C GLU A 303 11.20 2.87 24.85
N SER A 304 11.76 1.72 25.26
CA SER A 304 12.23 0.70 24.32
C SER A 304 11.06 0.10 23.55
N LEU A 305 11.21 -0.02 22.23
CA LEU A 305 10.22 -0.60 21.34
C LEU A 305 10.91 -1.51 20.32
N GLU A 306 10.51 -2.78 20.31
CA GLU A 306 10.92 -3.74 19.29
C GLU A 306 9.98 -3.67 18.10
N VAL A 307 10.49 -3.17 16.96
CA VAL A 307 9.74 -3.04 15.70
C VAL A 307 10.63 -3.44 14.52
N GLY A 308 10.01 -4.07 13.53
CA GLY A 308 10.67 -4.40 12.26
C GLY A 308 11.13 -3.17 11.46
N PRO A 309 11.96 -3.35 10.43
CA PRO A 309 12.42 -2.31 9.51
C PRO A 309 11.33 -1.36 9.00
N LEU A 310 10.20 -1.89 8.52
CA LEU A 310 9.09 -1.06 8.05
C LEU A 310 8.48 -0.24 9.19
N GLY A 311 8.29 -0.84 10.36
CA GLY A 311 7.78 -0.15 11.55
C GLY A 311 8.66 1.02 11.96
N LYS A 312 9.99 0.88 11.90
CA LYS A 312 10.95 1.97 12.17
C LYS A 312 10.78 3.14 11.19
N LYS A 313 10.62 2.85 9.89
CA LYS A 313 10.35 3.88 8.85
C LYS A 313 9.07 4.64 9.15
N VAL A 314 8.00 3.92 9.48
CA VAL A 314 6.68 4.49 9.82
C VAL A 314 6.75 5.38 11.06
N LEU A 315 7.45 4.96 12.11
CA LEU A 315 7.61 5.77 13.32
C LEU A 315 8.42 7.05 13.06
N LEU A 316 9.48 6.95 12.24
CA LEU A 316 10.23 8.13 11.80
C LEU A 316 9.32 9.12 11.05
N ALA A 317 8.49 8.62 10.12
CA ALA A 317 7.48 9.45 9.46
C ALA A 317 6.48 10.05 10.47
N GLY A 318 6.09 9.31 11.50
CA GLY A 318 5.29 9.82 12.61
C GLY A 318 5.90 11.04 13.29
N LEU A 319 7.18 10.96 13.66
CA LEU A 319 7.91 12.06 14.29
C LEU A 319 8.05 13.27 13.35
N LEU A 320 8.41 13.03 12.09
CA LEU A 320 8.52 14.08 11.08
C LEU A 320 7.16 14.76 10.84
N SER A 321 6.08 13.99 10.73
CA SER A 321 4.73 14.51 10.58
C SER A 321 4.35 15.43 11.75
N ILE A 322 4.66 15.05 13.00
CA ILE A 322 4.47 15.93 14.17
C ILE A 322 5.27 17.23 14.04
N LYS A 323 6.55 17.14 13.64
CA LYS A 323 7.40 18.31 13.41
C LYS A 323 6.75 19.28 12.41
N PHE A 324 6.31 18.78 11.25
CA PHE A 324 5.64 19.61 10.25
C PHE A 324 4.33 20.22 10.77
N GLN A 325 3.55 19.49 11.57
CA GLN A 325 2.36 20.06 12.21
C GLN A 325 2.67 21.20 13.18
N MET A 326 3.79 21.09 13.93
CA MET A 326 4.23 22.16 14.83
C MET A 326 4.67 23.40 14.03
N GLU A 327 5.47 23.22 12.97
CA GLU A 327 5.92 24.33 12.10
C GLU A 327 4.72 25.05 11.46
N LEU A 328 3.72 24.31 10.98
CA LEU A 328 2.49 24.90 10.43
C LEU A 328 1.70 25.70 11.47
N LYS A 329 1.63 25.21 12.71
CA LYS A 329 0.94 25.90 13.80
C LYS A 329 1.67 27.17 14.22
N ASP A 330 2.99 27.14 14.29
CA ASP A 330 3.79 28.31 14.63
C ASP A 330 3.63 29.42 13.57
N LEU A 331 3.61 29.05 12.29
CA LEU A 331 3.30 29.99 11.21
C LEU A 331 1.92 30.63 11.37
N GLN A 332 0.88 29.86 11.73
CA GLN A 332 -0.48 30.38 11.95
C GLN A 332 -0.60 31.32 13.16
N VAL A 333 0.29 31.24 14.15
CA VAL A 333 0.30 32.14 15.31
C VAL A 333 1.00 33.46 14.98
N HIS A 334 1.93 33.45 14.01
CA HIS A 334 2.73 34.62 13.64
C HIS A 334 2.13 35.48 12.52
N PHE A 335 1.11 35.01 11.81
CA PHE A 335 0.40 35.72 10.73
C PHE A 335 -1.07 35.94 11.05
#